data_AF-A0A4P2VDH7-F1
#
_entry.id   AF-A0A4P2VDH7-F1
#
_cell.length_a   1.000
_cell.length_b   1.000
_cell.length_c   1.000
_cell.angle_alpha   90.00
_cell.angle_beta   90.00
_cell.angle_gamma   90.00
#
_symmetry.space_group_name_H-M   'P 1'
#
loop_
_entity.id
_entity.type
_entity.pdbx_description
1 polymer ?
#
loop_
_entity_poly.entity_id
_entity_poly.type
_entity_poly.pdbx_seq_one_letter_code
_entity_poly.pdbx_strand_id
1 'polypeptide(L)' 'MKEIILNFYYNYIYYKISFIKNKYYIIYTKIYLTKLDIKYIIKNIIKKNYNNFNSIKINYVNIKNNYKKYYILIK' A
#
# COMPACT_ATOMS: atom_id res chain seq x y z
N MET A 1 3.93 -13.09 3.27
CA MET A 1 3.34 -13.50 1.99
C MET A 1 3.13 -12.26 1.12
N LYS A 2 3.41 -12.30 -0.19
CA LYS A 2 3.00 -11.23 -1.13
C LYS A 2 1.68 -11.69 -1.74
N GLU A 3 0.63 -10.89 -1.57
CA GLU A 3 -0.70 -11.18 -2.10
C GLU A 3 -1.05 -10.14 -3.17
N ILE A 4 -1.87 -10.51 -4.16
CA ILE A 4 -2.31 -9.60 -5.22
C ILE A 4 -3.59 -8.92 -4.76
N ILE A 5 -3.58 -7.58 -4.67
CA ILE A 5 -4.78 -6.79 -4.35
C ILE A 5 -5.64 -6.63 -5.60
N LEU A 6 -4.98 -6.29 -6.70
CA LEU A 6 -5.63 -5.79 -7.91
C LEU A 6 -4.72 -6.03 -9.12
N ASN A 7 -5.31 -6.46 -10.23
CA ASN A 7 -4.62 -6.66 -11.49
C ASN A 7 -5.38 -5.91 -12.60
N PHE A 8 -4.77 -4.83 -13.11
CA PHE A 8 -5.29 -4.11 -14.27
C PHE A 8 -4.34 -4.29 -15.44
N TYR A 9 -4.73 -5.05 -16.47
CA TYR A 9 -3.99 -5.15 -17.73
C TYR A 9 -2.46 -5.30 -17.54
N TYR A 10 -2.03 -6.35 -16.84
CA TYR A 10 -0.61 -6.64 -16.49
C TYR A 10 0.07 -5.68 -15.51
N ASN A 11 -0.67 -4.74 -14.94
CA ASN A 11 -0.21 -3.94 -13.84
C ASN A 11 -0.74 -4.48 -12.52
N TYR A 12 0.13 -5.24 -11.87
CA TYR A 12 -0.16 -5.87 -10.60
C TYR A 12 0.14 -4.91 -9.44
N ILE A 13 -0.83 -4.81 -8.52
CA ILE A 13 -0.64 -4.20 -7.20
C ILE A 13 -0.50 -5.35 -6.20
N TYR A 14 0.72 -5.51 -5.68
CA TYR A 14 1.00 -6.48 -4.64
C TYR A 14 1.01 -5.81 -3.28
N TYR A 15 0.60 -6.55 -2.24
CA TYR A 15 0.81 -6.14 -0.87
C TYR A 15 1.50 -7.20 -0.03
N LYS A 16 2.20 -6.73 1.00
CA LYS A 16 2.75 -7.53 2.09
C LYS A 16 2.40 -6.84 3.40
N ILE A 17 1.79 -7.59 4.32
CA ILE A 17 1.53 -7.13 5.69
C ILE A 17 2.58 -7.73 6.62
N SER A 18 2.98 -6.97 7.63
CA SER A 18 3.72 -7.49 8.75
C SER A 18 3.29 -6.81 10.04
N PHE A 19 3.18 -7.62 11.10
CA PHE A 19 2.63 -7.23 12.40
C PHE A 19 3.67 -7.18 13.52
N ILE A 20 4.96 -7.39 13.20
CA ILE A 20 5.99 -7.74 14.18
C ILE A 20 6.42 -6.60 15.14
N LYS A 21 6.00 -5.34 14.92
CA LYS A 21 6.32 -4.23 15.87
C LYS A 21 5.46 -2.99 15.68
N ASN A 22 5.09 -2.67 14.44
CA ASN A 22 4.12 -1.65 14.04
C ASN A 22 3.26 -2.25 12.92
N LYS A 23 1.99 -1.89 12.78
CA LYS A 23 1.16 -2.33 11.64
C LYS A 23 1.68 -1.64 10.37
N TYR A 24 2.57 -2.31 9.65
CA TYR A 24 3.10 -1.80 8.38
C TYR A 24 2.59 -2.62 7.20
N TYR A 25 2.13 -1.88 6.20
CA TYR A 25 1.71 -2.41 4.91
C TYR A 25 2.73 -1.96 3.87
N ILE A 26 3.12 -2.88 3.01
CA ILE A 26 4.01 -2.59 1.90
C ILE A 26 3.24 -2.87 0.62
N ILE A 27 3.05 -1.85 -0.20
CA ILE A 27 2.43 -1.99 -1.53
C ILE A 27 3.50 -1.86 -2.60
N TYR A 28 3.48 -2.76 -3.58
CA TYR A 28 4.31 -2.72 -4.77
C TYR A 28 3.42 -2.54 -5.98
N THR A 29 3.70 -1.56 -6.82
CA THR A 29 2.92 -1.28 -8.02
C THR A 29 3.85 -0.91 -9.17
N LYS A 30 3.50 -1.34 -10.37
CA LYS A 30 4.13 -0.89 -11.63
C LYS A 30 3.48 0.38 -12.18
N ILE A 31 2.22 0.64 -11.81
CA ILE A 31 1.50 1.89 -12.15
C ILE A 31 1.91 3.00 -11.21
N TYR A 32 1.92 4.22 -11.73
CA TYR A 32 1.98 5.43 -10.95
C TYR A 32 0.70 5.58 -10.09
N LEU A 33 0.82 5.35 -8.79
CA LEU A 33 -0.22 5.66 -7.80
C LEU A 33 0.21 6.87 -6.98
N THR A 34 -0.70 7.78 -6.70
CA THR A 34 -0.43 8.88 -5.76
C THR A 34 -0.55 8.38 -4.31
N LYS A 35 -0.09 9.19 -3.36
CA LYS A 35 -0.31 8.88 -1.93
C LYS A 35 -1.80 8.81 -1.57
N LEU A 36 -2.65 9.57 -2.26
CA LEU A 36 -4.10 9.55 -2.07
C LEU A 36 -4.70 8.22 -2.55
N ASP A 37 -4.30 7.73 -3.73
CA ASP A 37 -4.78 6.45 -4.25
C ASP A 37 -4.44 5.29 -3.30
N ILE A 38 -3.20 5.26 -2.81
CA ILE A 38 -2.75 4.27 -1.82
C ILE A 38 -3.57 4.34 -0.54
N LYS A 39 -3.96 5.54 -0.11
CA LYS A 39 -4.81 5.75 1.08
C LYS A 39 -6.20 5.15 0.88
N TYR A 40 -6.80 5.29 -0.30
CA TYR A 40 -8.08 4.67 -0.64
C TYR A 40 -7.98 3.14 -0.76
N ILE A 41 -6.93 2.62 -1.41
CA ILE A 41 -6.67 1.18 -1.52
C ILE A 41 -6.58 0.55 -0.13
N ILE A 42 -5.81 1.16 0.77
CA ILE A 42 -5.66 0.68 2.15
C ILE A 42 -6.98 0.73 2.93
N LYS A 43 -7.78 1.78 2.75
CA LYS A 43 -9.13 1.87 3.36
C LYS A 43 -10.00 0.68 2.94
N ASN A 44 -10.01 0.37 1.64
CA ASN A 44 -10.83 -0.69 1.09
C ASN A 44 -10.38 -2.09 1.53
N ILE A 45 -9.06 -2.34 1.59
CA ILE A 45 -8.51 -3.63 2.01
C ILE A 45 -8.77 -3.88 3.49
N ILE A 46 -8.45 -2.92 4.35
CA ILE A 46 -8.51 -3.16 5.80
C ILE A 46 -9.96 -3.16 6.29
N LYS A 47 -10.92 -2.65 5.48
CA LYS A 47 -12.35 -2.49 5.82
C LYS A 47 -12.57 -1.90 7.22
N LYS A 48 -11.57 -1.18 7.74
CA LYS A 48 -11.63 -0.54 9.03
C LYS A 48 -12.12 0.87 8.85
N ASN A 49 -13.09 1.23 9.67
CA ASN A 49 -13.40 2.61 9.99
C ASN A 49 -12.21 3.20 10.75
N TYR A 50 -11.11 3.45 10.05
CA TYR A 50 -10.12 4.40 10.51
C TYR A 50 -10.79 5.77 10.45
N ASN A 51 -11.54 6.12 11.49
CA ASN A 51 -12.11 7.47 11.64
C ASN A 51 -11.02 8.54 11.61
N ASN A 52 -9.76 8.16 11.82
CA ASN A 52 -8.62 9.05 11.78
C ASN A 52 -7.63 8.69 10.66
N PHE A 53 -7.95 9.09 9.44
CA PHE A 53 -7.06 9.05 8.28
C PHE A 53 -5.72 9.78 8.48
N ASN A 54 -5.64 10.67 9.48
CA ASN A 54 -4.41 11.34 9.88
C ASN A 54 -3.39 10.42 10.56
N SER A 55 -3.79 9.21 10.98
CA SER A 55 -2.87 8.25 11.60
C SER A 55 -2.05 7.45 10.58
N ILE A 56 -2.38 7.56 9.28
CA ILE A 56 -1.70 6.83 8.19
C ILE A 56 -0.56 7.67 7.61
N LYS A 57 0.67 7.21 7.78
CA LYS A 57 1.87 7.81 7.15
C LYS A 57 2.30 6.97 5.95
N ILE A 58 2.38 7.61 4.78
CA ILE A 58 2.73 6.96 3.51
C ILE A 58 4.00 7.59 2.93
N ASN A 59 5.02 6.75 2.77
CA ASN A 59 6.26 7.07 2.06
C ASN A 59 6.44 6.12 0.88
N TYR A 60 7.14 6.55 -0.16
CA TYR A 60 7.42 5.70 -1.31
C TYR A 60 8.85 5.83 -1.78
N VAL A 61 9.34 4.76 -2.40
CA VAL A 61 10.64 4.72 -3.07
C VAL A 61 10.47 4.05 -4.43
N ASN A 62 11.20 4.53 -5.42
CA ASN A 62 11.31 3.85 -6.71
C ASN A 62 12.26 2.65 -6.55
N ILE A 63 11.89 1.52 -7.11
CA ILE A 63 12.69 0.29 -7.13
C ILE A 63 12.89 -0.17 -8.58
N LYS A 64 13.76 -1.17 -8.81
CA LYS A 64 14.10 -1.67 -10.15
C LYS A 64 12.84 -2.01 -10.99
N ASN A 65 12.98 -1.90 -12.30
CA ASN A 65 11.95 -2.24 -13.30
C ASN A 65 10.68 -1.36 -13.23
N ASN A 66 10.85 -0.07 -12.93
CA ASN A 66 9.77 0.93 -12.86
C ASN A 66 8.71 0.65 -11.80
N TYR A 67 9.01 -0.23 -10.84
CA TYR A 67 8.12 -0.44 -9.71
C TYR A 67 8.28 0.68 -8.68
N LYS A 68 7.17 1.04 -8.03
CA LYS A 68 7.15 1.85 -6.82
C LYS A 68 6.81 0.99 -5.63
N LYS A 69 7.55 1.18 -4.54
CA LYS A 69 7.31 0.55 -3.25
C LYS A 69 6.81 1.59 -2.26
N TYR A 70 5.60 1.39 -1.76
CA TYR A 70 4.97 2.22 -0.74
C TYR A 70 5.11 1.55 0.62
N TYR A 71 5.60 2.31 1.59
CA TYR A 71 5.59 1.97 3.00
C TYR A 71 4.46 2.74 3.67
N ILE A 72 3.51 2.00 4.23
CA ILE A 72 2.34 2.55 4.89
C ILE A 72 2.42 2.15 6.36
N LEU A 73 2.62 3.15 7.20
CA LEU A 73 2.58 3.00 8.65
C LEU A 73 1.22 3.46 9.13
N ILE A 74 0.51 2.57 9.84
CA ILE A 74 -0.73 2.93 10.51
C ILE A 74 -0.41 3.10 11.99
N LYS A 75 -0.54 4.34 12.49
CA LYS A 75 -0.54 4.63 13.92
C LYS A 75 -1.89 4.28 14.54
#